data_AF-A0A2N2FZN7-F1
#
_entry.id   AF-A0A2N2FZN7-F1
#
_cell.length_a   1.000
_cell.length_b   1.000
_cell.length_c   1.000
_cell.angle_alpha   90.00
_cell.angle_beta   90.00
_cell.angle_gamma   90.00
#
_symmetry.space_group_name_H-M   'P 1'
#
loop_
_entity.id
_entity.type
_entity.pdbx_description
1 polymer ?
#
loop_
_entity_poly.entity_id
_entity_poly.type
_entity_poly.pdbx_seq_one_letter_code
_entity_poly.pdbx_strand_id
1 'polypeptide(L)'
;MRSDTVLKPASRPQPHWHSVAHRFPADRDCLTSFLAYESAEILAGVKPGSLINLVNRPHHCGRNFYRLWQECGAEVLAQSGLVGRVLVDRGASLLLLIYTPQLLEELLEKPSTRAMLRRAGYDHLEEMESILDQLQERCQQGEGFPHEIGIFLGYPLKDVAGFLGWVTIPFAVQGPWKIYGAPEKSLDLAATHQRCRERMVRKLARCCRPEECLSFSRKHFAIN
;
A
#
# COMPACT_ATOMS: atom_id res chain seq x y z
N MET A 1 18.71 34.33 -24.84
CA MET A 1 17.64 33.64 -24.08
C MET A 1 17.40 32.29 -24.74
N ARG A 2 18.01 31.21 -24.22
CA ARG A 2 17.70 29.85 -24.66
C ARG A 2 16.63 29.30 -23.73
N SER A 3 15.46 29.01 -24.30
CA SER A 3 14.36 28.35 -23.62
C SER A 3 14.68 26.86 -23.52
N ASP A 4 15.23 26.44 -22.38
CA ASP A 4 15.38 25.02 -22.06
C ASP A 4 14.01 24.44 -21.74
N THR A 5 13.38 23.91 -22.78
CA THR A 5 12.17 23.11 -22.66
C THR A 5 12.60 21.77 -22.08
N VAL A 6 12.50 21.63 -20.74
CA VAL A 6 12.68 20.35 -20.06
C VAL A 6 11.62 19.39 -20.60
N LEU A 7 12.03 18.52 -21.52
CA LEU A 7 11.23 17.39 -21.96
C LEU A 7 10.88 16.55 -20.73
N LYS A 8 9.62 16.63 -20.27
CA LYS A 8 9.07 15.66 -19.34
C LYS A 8 9.21 14.28 -20.00
N PRO A 9 9.90 13.31 -19.37
CA PRO A 9 9.93 11.96 -19.90
C PRO A 9 8.48 11.46 -20.01
N ALA A 10 8.10 10.96 -21.19
CA ALA A 10 6.79 10.37 -21.41
C ALA A 10 6.57 9.29 -20.35
N SER A 11 5.62 9.51 -19.44
CA SER A 11 5.29 8.54 -18.41
C SER A 11 4.79 7.29 -19.11
N ARG A 12 5.53 6.17 -19.00
CA ARG A 12 5.02 4.87 -19.45
C ARG A 12 3.64 4.66 -18.82
N PRO A 13 2.61 4.24 -19.58
CA PRO A 13 1.30 4.01 -19.01
C PRO A 13 1.42 3.01 -17.87
N GLN A 14 0.92 3.38 -16.68
CA GLN A 14 1.04 2.50 -15.53
C GLN A 14 0.27 1.20 -15.80
N PRO A 15 0.84 0.04 -15.46
CA PRO A 15 0.16 -1.24 -15.62
C PRO A 15 -1.11 -1.25 -14.78
N HIS A 16 -2.27 -1.31 -15.42
CA HIS A 16 -3.54 -1.31 -14.70
C HIS A 16 -4.06 -2.73 -14.54
N TRP A 17 -4.49 -3.09 -13.32
CA TRP A 17 -5.15 -4.37 -13.06
C TRP A 17 -6.31 -4.68 -14.02
N HIS A 18 -7.04 -3.66 -14.49
CA HIS A 18 -8.11 -3.80 -15.48
C HIS A 18 -7.72 -4.55 -16.74
N SER A 19 -6.45 -4.49 -17.14
CA SER A 19 -5.95 -5.20 -18.33
C SER A 19 -5.99 -6.73 -18.18
N VAL A 20 -6.04 -7.24 -16.94
CA VAL A 20 -6.07 -8.69 -16.64
C VAL A 20 -7.34 -9.13 -15.92
N ALA A 21 -8.18 -8.21 -15.45
CA ALA A 21 -9.40 -8.50 -14.68
C ALA A 21 -10.36 -9.47 -15.38
N HIS A 22 -10.50 -9.37 -16.70
CA HIS A 22 -11.40 -10.21 -17.51
C HIS A 22 -11.03 -11.70 -17.50
N ARG A 23 -9.80 -12.06 -17.11
CA ARG A 23 -9.33 -13.45 -17.02
C ARG A 23 -9.93 -14.21 -15.84
N PHE A 24 -10.46 -13.49 -14.85
CA PHE A 24 -10.97 -14.06 -13.61
C PHE A 24 -12.49 -13.80 -13.50
N PRO A 25 -13.32 -14.64 -14.14
CA PRO A 25 -14.77 -14.41 -14.21
C PRO A 25 -15.51 -14.78 -12.93
N ALA A 26 -14.93 -15.60 -12.05
CA ALA A 26 -15.50 -15.85 -10.73
C ALA A 26 -15.27 -14.64 -9.82
N ASP A 27 -16.26 -14.29 -9.01
CA ASP A 27 -16.20 -13.08 -8.16
C ASP A 27 -15.05 -13.13 -7.15
N ARG A 28 -14.87 -14.29 -6.50
CA ARG A 28 -13.76 -14.56 -5.60
C ARG A 28 -12.41 -14.39 -6.31
N ASP A 29 -12.23 -15.04 -7.46
CA ASP A 29 -10.98 -14.96 -8.24
C ASP A 29 -10.68 -13.52 -8.71
N CYS A 30 -11.73 -12.78 -9.10
CA CYS A 30 -11.60 -11.39 -9.48
C CYS A 30 -11.10 -10.54 -8.30
N LEU A 31 -11.70 -10.69 -7.11
CA LEU A 31 -11.24 -10.05 -5.88
C LEU A 31 -9.81 -10.47 -5.53
N THR A 32 -9.49 -11.77 -5.55
CA THR A 32 -8.15 -12.31 -5.28
C THR A 32 -7.10 -11.67 -6.19
N SER A 33 -7.38 -11.55 -7.49
CA SER A 33 -6.47 -10.93 -8.46
C SER A 33 -6.26 -9.44 -8.20
N PHE A 34 -7.32 -8.75 -7.76
CA PHE A 34 -7.28 -7.33 -7.40
C PHE A 34 -6.42 -7.11 -6.15
N LEU A 35 -6.67 -7.90 -5.10
CA LEU A 35 -5.89 -7.84 -3.87
C LEU A 35 -4.42 -8.17 -4.13
N ALA A 36 -4.11 -9.16 -4.98
CA ALA A 36 -2.73 -9.49 -5.34
C ALA A 36 -2.02 -8.32 -6.04
N TYR A 37 -2.73 -7.58 -6.89
CA TYR A 37 -2.20 -6.37 -7.53
C TYR A 37 -1.98 -5.24 -6.52
N GLU A 38 -2.95 -4.97 -5.64
CA GLU A 38 -2.86 -3.90 -4.64
C GLU A 38 -1.83 -4.17 -3.54
N SER A 39 -1.52 -5.45 -3.30
CA SER A 39 -0.49 -5.89 -2.36
C SER A 39 0.82 -6.29 -3.05
N ALA A 40 1.03 -5.93 -4.33
CA ALA A 40 2.18 -6.40 -5.11
C ALA A 40 3.53 -6.04 -4.48
N GLU A 41 3.65 -4.84 -3.90
CA GLU A 41 4.85 -4.38 -3.20
C GLU A 41 5.08 -5.12 -1.88
N ILE A 42 4.00 -5.47 -1.18
CA ILE A 42 4.07 -6.24 0.07
C ILE A 42 4.52 -7.66 -0.23
N LEU A 43 3.89 -8.31 -1.23
CA LEU A 43 4.23 -9.64 -1.70
C LEU A 43 5.65 -9.74 -2.28
N ALA A 44 6.19 -8.61 -2.74
CA ALA A 44 7.58 -8.48 -3.17
C ALA A 44 8.55 -8.14 -2.02
N GLY A 45 8.09 -8.06 -0.77
CA GLY A 45 8.88 -7.71 0.41
C GLY A 45 9.41 -6.29 0.45
N VAL A 46 8.86 -5.37 -0.36
CA VAL A 46 9.33 -3.98 -0.46
C VAL A 46 8.60 -3.08 0.53
N LYS A 47 7.30 -3.34 0.78
CA LYS A 47 6.47 -2.57 1.71
C LYS A 47 5.96 -3.43 2.86
N PRO A 48 5.84 -2.86 4.06
CA PRO A 48 5.17 -3.53 5.17
C PRO A 48 3.66 -3.59 4.99
N GLY A 49 3.06 -2.53 4.41
CA GLY A 49 1.62 -2.45 4.17
C GLY A 49 1.19 -1.55 3.01
N SER A 50 -0.09 -1.60 2.69
CA SER A 50 -0.78 -0.82 1.66
C SER A 50 -2.21 -0.52 2.08
N LEU A 51 -2.72 0.64 1.66
CA LEU A 51 -4.11 1.03 1.88
C LEU A 51 -4.92 0.81 0.62
N ILE A 52 -6.10 0.22 0.78
CA ILE A 52 -7.06 -0.01 -0.29
C ILE A 52 -8.38 0.60 0.15
N ASN A 53 -8.92 1.52 -0.65
CA ASN A 53 -10.25 2.06 -0.43
C ASN A 53 -11.25 1.33 -1.33
N LEU A 54 -12.00 0.41 -0.74
CA LEU A 54 -13.06 -0.34 -1.41
C LEU A 54 -14.34 0.49 -1.40
N VAL A 55 -14.60 1.22 -2.49
CA VAL A 55 -15.82 2.01 -2.65
C VAL A 55 -17.00 1.07 -2.87
N ASN A 56 -18.12 1.31 -2.18
CA ASN A 56 -19.35 0.52 -2.30
C ASN A 56 -20.11 0.89 -3.59
N ARG A 57 -19.50 0.56 -4.72
CA ARG A 57 -20.09 0.69 -6.06
C ARG A 57 -19.43 -0.32 -7.00
N PRO A 58 -20.06 -0.64 -8.16
CA PRO A 58 -19.41 -1.46 -9.17
C PRO A 58 -18.07 -0.86 -9.62
N HIS A 59 -17.05 -1.71 -9.64
CA HIS A 59 -15.75 -1.44 -10.25
C HIS A 59 -15.85 -1.63 -11.78
N HIS A 60 -14.81 -1.29 -12.54
CA HIS A 60 -14.82 -1.43 -14.01
C HIS A 60 -15.05 -2.85 -14.52
N CYS A 61 -14.80 -3.88 -13.69
CA CYS A 61 -15.09 -5.27 -14.02
C CYS A 61 -16.56 -5.66 -13.78
N GLY A 62 -17.42 -4.72 -13.36
CA GLY A 62 -18.84 -4.91 -13.03
C GLY A 62 -19.11 -5.35 -11.59
N ARG A 63 -18.09 -5.78 -10.83
CA ARG A 63 -18.23 -6.30 -9.47
C ARG A 63 -18.09 -5.22 -8.41
N ASN A 64 -18.75 -5.39 -7.27
CA ASN A 64 -18.63 -4.49 -6.13
C ASN A 64 -17.66 -5.07 -5.10
N PHE A 65 -16.40 -4.60 -5.09
CA PHE A 65 -15.38 -5.14 -4.20
C PHE A 65 -15.61 -4.86 -2.72
N TYR A 66 -16.36 -3.83 -2.36
CA TYR A 66 -16.79 -3.63 -0.96
C TYR A 66 -17.63 -4.82 -0.47
N ARG A 67 -18.63 -5.24 -1.26
CA ARG A 67 -19.49 -6.38 -0.91
C ARG A 67 -18.73 -7.69 -0.94
N LEU A 68 -17.94 -7.93 -1.99
CA LEU A 68 -17.14 -9.15 -2.10
C LEU A 68 -16.13 -9.29 -0.96
N TRP A 69 -15.55 -8.17 -0.50
CA TRP A 69 -14.68 -8.18 0.68
C TRP A 69 -15.44 -8.60 1.95
N GLN A 70 -16.64 -8.07 2.18
CA GLN A 70 -17.46 -8.48 3.32
C GLN A 70 -17.88 -9.95 3.25
N GLU A 71 -18.14 -10.47 2.05
CA GLU A 71 -18.57 -11.85 1.82
C GLU A 71 -17.42 -12.87 1.99
N CYS A 72 -16.24 -12.60 1.43
CA CYS A 72 -15.16 -13.59 1.36
C CYS A 72 -13.72 -13.03 1.53
N GLY A 73 -13.55 -11.75 1.87
CA GLY A 73 -12.25 -11.09 1.88
C GLY A 73 -11.23 -11.72 2.84
N ALA A 74 -11.65 -12.05 4.07
CA ALA A 74 -10.79 -12.71 5.05
C ALA A 74 -10.32 -14.10 4.57
N GLU A 75 -11.22 -14.86 3.93
CA GLU A 75 -10.94 -16.19 3.40
C GLU A 75 -9.99 -16.14 2.19
N VAL A 76 -10.09 -15.09 1.37
CA VAL A 76 -9.15 -14.83 0.27
C VAL A 76 -7.73 -14.60 0.80
N LEU A 77 -7.57 -13.94 1.95
CA LEU A 77 -6.26 -13.69 2.54
C LEU A 77 -5.71 -14.84 3.41
N ALA A 78 -6.53 -15.79 3.84
CA ALA A 78 -6.17 -16.79 4.86
C ALA A 78 -4.87 -17.57 4.58
N GLN A 79 -4.52 -17.81 3.30
CA GLN A 79 -3.31 -18.55 2.90
C GLN A 79 -2.23 -17.67 2.25
N SER A 80 -2.43 -16.35 2.25
CA SER A 80 -1.55 -15.39 1.57
C SER A 80 -0.31 -15.01 2.38
N GLY A 81 -0.38 -15.13 3.71
CA GLY A 81 0.59 -14.53 4.65
C GLY A 81 0.37 -13.02 4.85
N LEU A 82 -0.68 -12.45 4.24
CA LEU A 82 -1.14 -11.08 4.44
C LEU A 82 -2.26 -11.06 5.48
N VAL A 83 -2.35 -9.96 6.20
CA VAL A 83 -3.47 -9.62 7.07
C VAL A 83 -4.19 -8.42 6.49
N GLY A 84 -5.52 -8.46 6.47
CA GLY A 84 -6.38 -7.35 6.09
C GLY A 84 -7.13 -6.82 7.29
N ARG A 85 -6.78 -5.61 7.75
CA ARG A 85 -7.44 -4.92 8.87
C ARG A 85 -8.31 -3.78 8.34
N VAL A 86 -9.61 -3.83 8.64
CA VAL A 86 -10.53 -2.76 8.31
C VAL A 86 -10.29 -1.59 9.26
N LEU A 87 -9.73 -0.49 8.77
CA LEU A 87 -9.50 0.70 9.59
C LEU A 87 -10.80 1.48 9.79
N VAL A 88 -11.60 1.63 8.72
CA VAL A 88 -12.89 2.33 8.77
C VAL A 88 -13.84 1.71 7.74
N ASP A 89 -15.07 1.41 8.16
CA ASP A 89 -16.19 1.14 7.27
C ASP A 89 -17.20 2.30 7.39
N ARG A 90 -17.45 2.99 6.28
CA ARG A 90 -18.38 4.14 6.20
C ARG A 90 -19.70 3.77 5.53
N GLY A 91 -19.93 2.50 5.19
CA GLY A 91 -21.03 2.04 4.35
C GLY A 91 -20.88 2.41 2.87
N ALA A 92 -20.47 3.64 2.57
CA ALA A 92 -20.15 4.10 1.22
C ALA A 92 -18.76 3.63 0.73
N SER A 93 -17.84 3.37 1.65
CA SER A 93 -16.55 2.75 1.35
C SER A 93 -15.94 2.11 2.60
N LEU A 94 -15.01 1.19 2.36
CA LEU A 94 -14.21 0.53 3.39
C LEU A 94 -12.74 0.86 3.15
N LEU A 95 -12.04 1.37 4.16
CA LEU A 95 -10.60 1.57 4.15
C LEU A 95 -9.92 0.35 4.77
N LEU A 96 -9.25 -0.43 3.92
CA LEU A 96 -8.54 -1.64 4.29
C LEU A 96 -7.03 -1.37 4.36
N LEU A 97 -6.41 -1.72 5.48
CA LEU A 97 -4.96 -1.87 5.57
C LEU A 97 -4.60 -3.32 5.33
N ILE A 98 -3.86 -3.59 4.25
CA ILE A 98 -3.24 -4.89 3.99
C ILE A 98 -1.78 -4.82 4.37
N TYR A 99 -1.28 -5.79 5.14
CA TYR A 99 0.11 -5.82 5.59
C TYR A 99 0.62 -7.25 5.80
N THR A 100 1.94 -7.41 5.90
CA THR A 100 2.53 -8.62 6.49
C THR A 100 2.89 -8.34 7.94
N PRO A 101 2.51 -9.19 8.91
CA PRO A 101 2.89 -9.02 10.31
C PRO A 101 4.39 -8.83 10.49
N GLN A 102 5.20 -9.63 9.79
CA GLN A 102 6.66 -9.65 9.95
C GLN A 102 7.32 -8.33 9.53
N LEU A 103 7.02 -7.82 8.32
CA LEU A 103 7.66 -6.58 7.84
C LEU A 103 7.13 -5.35 8.60
N LEU A 104 5.86 -5.39 9.03
CA LEU A 104 5.29 -4.32 9.82
C LEU A 104 5.92 -4.27 11.21
N GLU A 105 6.09 -5.41 11.87
CA GLU A 105 6.75 -5.53 13.17
C GLU A 105 8.20 -5.03 13.08
N GLU A 106 8.99 -5.51 12.11
CA GLU A 106 10.36 -5.03 11.85
C GLU A 106 10.44 -3.51 11.61
N LEU A 107 9.43 -2.92 10.97
CA LEU A 107 9.35 -1.48 10.76
C LEU A 107 9.08 -0.73 12.08
N LEU A 108 8.12 -1.21 12.87
CA LEU A 108 7.65 -0.60 14.12
C LEU A 108 8.68 -0.73 15.25
N GLU A 109 9.56 -1.72 15.20
CA GLU A 109 10.67 -1.88 16.14
C GLU A 109 11.79 -0.84 15.95
N LYS A 110 11.91 -0.23 14.76
CA LYS A 110 12.98 0.74 14.48
C LYS A 110 12.88 1.96 15.41
N PRO A 111 13.98 2.37 16.07
CA PRO A 111 13.97 3.52 16.97
C PRO A 111 13.48 4.83 16.32
N SER A 112 13.82 5.04 15.05
CA SER A 112 13.38 6.21 14.28
C SER A 112 11.87 6.19 13.98
N THR A 113 11.30 5.02 13.68
CA THR A 113 9.86 4.82 13.53
C THR A 113 9.14 5.13 14.85
N ARG A 114 9.61 4.54 15.96
CA ARG A 114 9.04 4.77 17.30
C ARG A 114 9.09 6.24 17.69
N ALA A 115 10.21 6.93 17.43
CA ALA A 115 10.33 8.36 17.70
C ALA A 115 9.31 9.20 16.91
N MET A 116 9.06 8.87 15.64
CA MET A 116 8.03 9.54 14.85
C MET A 116 6.62 9.24 15.32
N LEU A 117 6.31 8.00 15.68
CA LEU A 117 5.00 7.63 16.22
C LEU A 117 4.73 8.33 17.57
N ARG A 118 5.71 8.39 18.48
CA ARG A 118 5.60 9.19 19.72
C ARG A 118 5.31 10.66 19.42
N ARG A 119 6.03 11.24 18.46
CA ARG A 119 5.77 12.63 18.02
C ARG A 119 4.37 12.81 17.45
N ALA A 120 3.80 11.78 16.81
CA ALA A 120 2.43 11.78 16.33
C ALA A 120 1.37 11.65 17.44
N GLY A 121 1.79 11.36 18.68
CA GLY A 121 0.93 11.14 19.84
C GLY A 121 0.50 9.69 20.04
N TYR A 122 1.33 8.72 19.65
CA TYR A 122 1.11 7.31 20.00
C TYR A 122 1.80 7.03 21.34
N ASP A 123 0.99 6.64 22.32
CA ASP A 123 1.45 6.45 23.70
C ASP A 123 1.73 4.98 24.02
N HIS A 124 1.05 4.05 23.35
CA HIS A 124 1.24 2.61 23.51
C HIS A 124 2.01 2.04 22.32
N LEU A 125 3.32 1.84 22.48
CA LEU A 125 4.20 1.34 21.42
C LEU A 125 4.77 -0.04 21.70
N GLU A 126 4.35 -0.69 22.79
CA GLU A 126 4.92 -1.96 23.27
C GLU A 126 4.67 -3.09 22.26
N GLU A 127 3.46 -3.17 21.74
CA GLU A 127 2.99 -4.24 20.85
C GLU A 127 2.42 -3.67 19.55
N MET A 128 2.64 -4.37 18.44
CA MET A 128 2.15 -3.96 17.11
C MET A 128 0.63 -3.76 17.10
N GLU A 129 -0.14 -4.65 17.74
CA GLU A 129 -1.60 -4.55 17.76
C GLU A 129 -2.09 -3.29 18.49
N SER A 130 -1.46 -2.91 19.61
CA SER A 130 -1.76 -1.65 20.32
C SER A 130 -1.50 -0.41 19.47
N ILE A 131 -0.47 -0.44 18.62
CA ILE A 131 -0.18 0.64 17.68
C ILE A 131 -1.23 0.68 16.57
N LEU A 132 -1.62 -0.48 16.03
CA LEU A 132 -2.65 -0.59 15.00
C LEU A 132 -4.03 -0.19 15.50
N ASP A 133 -4.36 -0.46 16.76
CA ASP A 133 -5.61 -0.05 17.39
C ASP A 133 -5.69 1.48 17.52
N GLN A 134 -4.61 2.14 17.96
CA GLN A 134 -4.52 3.61 17.96
C GLN A 134 -4.65 4.20 16.55
N LEU A 135 -3.99 3.60 15.55
CA LEU A 135 -4.12 4.04 14.16
C LEU A 135 -5.57 3.93 13.66
N GLN A 136 -6.23 2.82 13.98
CA GLN A 136 -7.61 2.56 13.62
C GLN A 136 -8.56 3.55 14.29
N GLU A 137 -8.41 3.79 15.59
CA GLU A 137 -9.19 4.78 16.33
C GLU A 137 -9.06 6.18 15.71
N ARG A 138 -7.84 6.61 15.41
CA ARG A 138 -7.57 7.91 14.75
C ARG A 138 -8.23 8.01 13.37
N CYS A 139 -8.28 6.92 12.61
CA CYS A 139 -8.99 6.92 11.33
C CYS A 139 -10.52 7.07 11.50
N GLN A 140 -11.07 6.68 12.65
CA GLN A 140 -12.51 6.68 12.95
C GLN A 140 -12.99 7.98 13.61
N GLN A 141 -12.15 8.65 14.41
CA GLN A 141 -12.51 9.84 15.19
C GLN A 141 -12.87 11.08 14.35
N GLY A 142 -12.55 11.11 13.05
CA GLY A 142 -13.08 12.12 12.13
C GLY A 142 -12.44 13.51 12.21
N GLU A 143 -11.46 13.73 13.11
CA GLU A 143 -10.70 15.00 13.24
C GLU A 143 -9.73 15.28 12.07
N GLY A 144 -9.73 14.40 11.07
CA GLY A 144 -8.82 14.42 9.93
C GLY A 144 -8.33 13.02 9.62
N PHE A 145 -7.72 12.83 8.45
CA PHE A 145 -7.09 11.55 8.13
C PHE A 145 -5.66 11.52 8.73
N PRO A 146 -5.27 10.49 9.50
CA PRO A 146 -3.95 10.41 10.13
C PRO A 146 -2.87 10.25 9.05
N HIS A 147 -2.25 11.36 8.64
CA HIS A 147 -1.27 11.36 7.56
C HIS A 147 0.07 10.73 7.95
N GLU A 148 0.33 10.52 9.24
CA GLU A 148 1.42 9.69 9.74
C GLU A 148 1.29 8.22 9.31
N ILE A 149 0.12 7.80 8.80
CA ILE A 149 -0.08 6.46 8.23
C ILE A 149 0.96 6.11 7.16
N GLY A 150 1.56 7.11 6.51
CA GLY A 150 2.69 6.92 5.59
C GLY A 150 3.85 6.11 6.20
N ILE A 151 4.04 6.18 7.53
CA ILE A 151 5.00 5.35 8.27
C ILE A 151 4.66 3.86 8.11
N PHE A 152 3.41 3.48 8.38
CA PHE A 152 2.90 2.11 8.27
C PHE A 152 2.92 1.58 6.83
N LEU A 153 2.96 2.48 5.84
CA LEU A 153 3.11 2.16 4.43
C LEU A 153 4.57 2.06 3.99
N GLY A 154 5.53 2.25 4.90
CA GLY A 154 6.97 2.19 4.59
C GLY A 154 7.47 3.37 3.76
N TYR A 155 6.80 4.53 3.79
CA TYR A 155 7.31 5.72 3.14
C TYR A 155 8.54 6.26 3.88
N PRO A 156 9.47 6.94 3.17
CA PRO A 156 10.63 7.52 3.81
C PRO A 156 10.19 8.48 4.93
N LEU A 157 10.73 8.30 6.13
CA LEU A 157 10.41 9.12 7.30
C LEU A 157 10.57 10.62 7.04
N LYS A 158 11.56 11.01 6.21
CA LYS A 158 11.76 12.40 5.77
C LYS A 158 10.55 12.97 5.01
N ASP A 159 9.92 12.15 4.17
CA ASP A 159 8.80 12.58 3.33
C ASP A 159 7.53 12.67 4.17
N VAL A 160 7.33 11.74 5.10
CA VAL A 160 6.22 11.80 6.07
C VAL A 160 6.37 13.02 6.98
N ALA A 161 7.55 13.24 7.56
CA ALA A 161 7.82 14.39 8.43
C ALA A 161 7.67 15.73 7.69
N GLY A 162 8.12 15.80 6.43
CA GLY A 162 7.94 16.98 5.57
C GLY A 162 6.48 17.22 5.22
N PHE A 163 5.70 16.16 4.95
CA PHE A 163 4.26 16.27 4.71
C PHE A 163 3.51 16.79 5.93
N LEU A 164 3.86 16.30 7.12
CA LEU A 164 3.25 16.71 8.40
C LEU A 164 3.75 18.07 8.89
N GLY A 165 4.68 18.72 8.18
CA GLY A 165 5.25 20.01 8.59
C GLY A 165 6.09 19.94 9.87
N TRP A 166 6.53 18.76 10.29
CA TRP A 166 7.35 18.57 11.49
C TRP A 166 8.80 19.01 11.30
N VAL A 167 9.24 19.09 10.05
CA VAL A 167 10.58 19.52 9.65
C VAL A 167 10.47 20.47 8.45
N THR A 168 11.30 21.50 8.45
CA THR A 168 11.38 22.46 7.34
C THR A 168 12.31 21.90 6.27
N ILE A 169 11.77 21.07 5.38
CA ILE A 169 12.47 20.53 4.21
C ILE A 169 11.68 20.96 2.97
N PRO A 170 12.33 21.50 1.92
CA PRO A 170 11.61 21.93 0.73
C PRO A 170 10.93 20.75 0.03
N PHE A 171 9.74 20.99 -0.50
CA PHE A 171 9.13 20.09 -1.47
C PHE A 171 10.03 20.00 -2.70
N ALA A 172 10.33 18.77 -3.12
CA ALA A 172 11.21 18.53 -4.26
C ALA A 172 10.41 18.14 -5.51
N VAL A 173 9.55 17.12 -5.40
CA VAL A 173 8.82 16.57 -6.54
C VAL A 173 7.56 15.83 -6.10
N GLN A 174 6.53 15.85 -6.96
CA GLN A 174 5.34 15.04 -6.80
C GLN A 174 5.57 13.67 -7.47
N GLY A 175 5.48 12.60 -6.68
CA GLY A 175 5.45 11.22 -7.15
C GLY A 175 4.13 10.53 -6.73
N PRO A 176 4.15 9.22 -6.47
CA PRO A 176 3.01 8.54 -5.82
C PRO A 176 2.71 9.08 -4.41
N TRP A 177 3.67 9.77 -3.79
CA TRP A 177 3.49 10.64 -2.63
C TRP A 177 4.28 11.95 -2.84
N LYS A 178 4.13 12.92 -1.92
CA LYS A 178 4.93 14.16 -1.94
C LYS A 178 6.35 13.87 -1.43
N ILE A 179 7.36 14.17 -2.23
CA ILE A 179 8.78 13.92 -1.90
C ILE A 179 9.45 15.22 -1.46
N TYR A 180 10.17 15.16 -0.34
CA TYR A 180 10.81 16.32 0.30
C TYR A 180 12.33 16.16 0.35
N GLY A 181 13.07 17.26 0.16
CA GLY A 181 14.54 17.28 0.22
C GLY A 181 15.19 16.52 -0.94
N ALA A 182 16.31 15.84 -0.69
CA ALA A 182 16.99 15.01 -1.68
C ALA A 182 16.06 13.87 -2.19
N PRO A 183 15.63 13.88 -3.46
CA PRO A 183 14.53 13.04 -3.93
C PRO A 183 14.96 11.63 -4.36
N GLU A 184 16.26 11.37 -4.54
CA GLU A 184 16.80 10.19 -5.21
C GLU A 184 16.30 8.90 -4.58
N LYS A 185 16.49 8.73 -3.27
CA LYS A 185 16.04 7.52 -2.55
C LYS A 185 14.52 7.32 -2.61
N SER A 186 13.75 8.41 -2.57
CA SER A 186 12.29 8.34 -2.62
C SER A 186 11.80 7.99 -4.03
N LEU A 187 12.45 8.52 -5.06
CA LEU A 187 12.17 8.21 -6.46
C LEU A 187 12.56 6.76 -6.79
N ASP A 188 13.69 6.27 -6.29
CA ASP A 188 14.10 4.87 -6.44
C ASP A 188 13.10 3.90 -5.79
N LEU A 189 12.59 4.26 -4.60
CA LEU A 189 11.53 3.51 -3.94
C LEU A 189 10.23 3.52 -4.76
N ALA A 190 9.81 4.70 -5.25
CA ALA A 190 8.63 4.84 -6.10
C ALA A 190 8.74 4.01 -7.39
N ALA A 191 9.91 4.02 -8.04
CA ALA A 191 10.20 3.20 -9.21
C ALA A 191 10.18 1.69 -8.87
N THR A 192 10.65 1.31 -7.69
CA THR A 192 10.55 -0.07 -7.20
C THR A 192 9.09 -0.50 -7.03
N HIS A 193 8.25 0.34 -6.43
CA HIS A 193 6.81 0.06 -6.31
C HIS A 193 6.16 -0.19 -7.68
N GLN A 194 6.45 0.67 -8.65
CA GLN A 194 5.96 0.51 -10.01
C GLN A 194 6.40 -0.83 -10.62
N ARG A 195 7.68 -1.19 -10.50
CA ARG A 195 8.20 -2.48 -11.00
C ARG A 195 7.51 -3.69 -10.36
N CYS A 196 7.18 -3.63 -9.07
CA CYS A 196 6.44 -4.67 -8.37
C CYS A 196 5.04 -4.87 -8.99
N ARG A 197 4.30 -3.78 -9.20
CA ARG A 197 2.97 -3.82 -9.83
C ARG A 197 3.03 -4.30 -11.29
N GLU A 198 4.02 -3.86 -12.07
CA GLU A 198 4.25 -4.34 -13.44
C GLU A 198 4.52 -5.85 -13.47
N ARG A 199 5.35 -6.35 -12.55
CA ARG A 199 5.63 -7.78 -12.43
C ARG A 199 4.37 -8.55 -12.04
N MET A 200 3.56 -8.01 -11.14
CA MET A 200 2.31 -8.64 -10.72
C MET A 200 1.31 -8.75 -11.87
N VAL A 201 1.12 -7.69 -12.66
CA VAL A 201 0.25 -7.74 -13.85
C VAL A 201 0.74 -8.79 -14.85
N ARG A 202 2.05 -8.88 -15.09
CA ARG A 202 2.62 -9.94 -15.95
C ARG A 202 2.38 -11.35 -15.40
N LYS A 203 2.43 -11.53 -14.07
CA LYS A 203 2.16 -12.80 -13.40
C LYS A 203 0.68 -13.18 -13.53
N LEU A 204 -0.23 -12.25 -13.23
CA LEU A 204 -1.69 -12.42 -13.38
C LEU A 204 -2.11 -12.69 -14.84
N ALA A 205 -1.41 -12.08 -15.81
CA ALA A 205 -1.65 -12.33 -17.23
C ALA A 205 -1.27 -13.76 -17.67
N ARG A 206 -0.54 -14.52 -16.86
CA ARG A 206 -0.06 -15.87 -17.17
C ARG A 206 -0.60 -16.94 -16.23
N CYS A 207 -1.09 -16.58 -15.04
CA CYS A 207 -1.64 -17.54 -14.11
C CYS A 207 -3.06 -17.97 -14.53
N CYS A 208 -3.41 -19.19 -14.12
CA CYS A 208 -4.77 -19.71 -14.20
C CYS A 208 -5.53 -19.49 -12.89
N ARG A 209 -4.80 -19.45 -11.76
CA ARG A 209 -5.33 -19.31 -10.40
C ARG A 209 -4.74 -18.06 -9.75
N PRO A 210 -5.55 -17.04 -9.38
CA PRO A 210 -5.03 -15.80 -8.82
C PRO A 210 -4.45 -15.98 -7.41
N GLU A 211 -4.81 -17.05 -6.68
CA GLU A 211 -4.27 -17.35 -5.34
C GLU A 211 -2.75 -17.56 -5.38
N GLU A 212 -2.23 -18.13 -6.47
CA GLU A 212 -0.79 -18.29 -6.71
C GLU A 212 -0.05 -16.96 -6.81
N CYS A 213 -0.78 -15.88 -7.16
CA CYS A 213 -0.26 -14.52 -7.19
C CYS A 213 -0.33 -13.84 -5.83
N LEU A 214 -1.26 -14.24 -4.97
CA LEU A 214 -1.50 -13.67 -3.65
C LEU A 214 -0.65 -14.32 -2.53
N SER A 215 0.06 -15.41 -2.81
CA SER A 215 0.95 -16.03 -1.82
C SER A 215 2.26 -15.25 -1.62
N PHE A 216 2.60 -14.89 -0.38
CA PHE A 216 3.90 -14.34 -0.03
C PHE A 216 5.01 -15.39 -0.26
N SER A 217 5.91 -15.14 -1.20
CA SER A 217 7.00 -16.07 -1.53
C SER A 217 8.33 -15.52 -1.05
N ARG A 218 8.87 -16.06 0.05
CA ARG A 218 10.22 -15.73 0.57
C ARG A 218 11.35 -16.10 -0.41
N LYS A 219 11.09 -16.85 -1.49
CA LYS A 219 12.11 -17.47 -2.35
C LYS A 219 12.97 -16.50 -3.20
N HIS A 220 12.80 -15.19 -3.09
CA HIS A 220 13.55 -14.21 -3.91
C HIS A 220 14.38 -13.17 -3.15
N PHE A 221 14.49 -13.26 -1.81
CA PHE A 221 15.49 -12.49 -1.06
C PHE A 221 16.68 -13.37 -0.67
N ALA A 222 17.33 -13.93 -1.69
CA ALA A 222 18.77 -14.15 -1.66
C ALA A 222 19.34 -13.24 -2.74
N ILE A 223 19.59 -11.99 -2.38
CA ILE A 223 20.47 -11.12 -3.17
C ILE A 223 21.88 -11.60 -2.81
N ASN A 224 22.45 -12.44 -3.66
CA ASN A 224 23.91 -12.52 -3.81
C ASN A 224 24.38 -11.26 -4.54
#